data_AF-A0A1G9VQW6-F1
#
_entry.id   AF-A0A1G9VQW6-F1
#
_cell.length_a   1.000
_cell.length_b   1.000
_cell.length_c   1.000
_cell.angle_alpha   90.00
_cell.angle_beta   90.00
_cell.angle_gamma   90.00
#
_symmetry.space_group_name_H-M   'P 1'
#
loop_
_entity.id
_entity.type
_entity.pdbx_description
1 polymer ?
#
loop_
_entity_poly.entity_id
_entity_poly.type
_entity_poly.pdbx_seq_one_letter_code
_entity_poly.pdbx_strand_id
1 'polypeptide(L)'
;MVKGIESSPFSGLQNAAAKAEEAGRGKLDKLREKTLESASAAGSGDKVSLGGEKRAGDVYKAEATRAEMSPQFMLLRDLVAKTLTEQGATFSLSINGEQKGIEDLSLEEAQALVADDGYFGVDQTSQRIVDFAIGLAGNDPSKLDEILAGVERGFQEAAQAFGGSLPDISYKTYDAIREKLDQWVAGFEKQE
;
A
#
# COMPACT_ATOMS: atom_id res chain seq x y z
N MET A 1 -56.58 -2.06 -73.04
CA MET A 1 -56.30 -3.52 -73.05
C MET A 1 -55.17 -3.74 -72.05
N VAL A 2 -55.22 -4.49 -70.94
CA VAL A 2 -55.96 -5.68 -70.45
C VAL A 2 -55.80 -5.63 -68.90
N LYS A 3 -56.84 -5.64 -68.05
CA LYS A 3 -57.52 -6.77 -67.35
C LYS A 3 -56.63 -7.64 -66.42
N GLY A 4 -56.97 -7.67 -65.12
CA GLY A 4 -57.06 -8.91 -64.32
C GLY A 4 -56.04 -9.19 -63.20
N ILE A 5 -56.52 -9.97 -62.21
CA ILE A 5 -55.86 -10.65 -61.06
C ILE A 5 -55.84 -9.83 -59.75
N GLU A 6 -56.90 -9.85 -58.94
CA GLU A 6 -57.27 -10.86 -57.91
C GLU A 6 -56.27 -11.05 -56.75
N SER A 7 -56.78 -10.82 -55.54
CA SER A 7 -56.41 -11.38 -54.23
C SER A 7 -54.92 -11.63 -53.95
N SER A 8 -54.28 -10.70 -53.23
CA SER A 8 -52.96 -10.93 -52.63
C SER A 8 -53.05 -11.08 -51.10
N PRO A 9 -52.28 -12.02 -50.51
CA PRO A 9 -52.44 -12.56 -49.14
C PRO A 9 -52.03 -11.60 -48.01
N PHE A 10 -51.92 -10.30 -48.29
CA PHE A 10 -51.26 -9.32 -47.43
C PHE A 10 -52.14 -8.76 -46.29
N SER A 11 -53.45 -8.98 -46.31
CA SER A 11 -54.36 -8.53 -45.24
C SER A 11 -54.26 -9.39 -43.97
N GLY A 12 -53.96 -10.70 -44.11
CA GLY A 12 -53.79 -11.62 -42.97
C GLY A 12 -52.52 -11.38 -42.15
N LEU A 13 -51.48 -10.80 -42.76
CA LEU A 13 -50.18 -10.54 -42.12
C LEU A 13 -50.18 -9.27 -41.26
N GLN A 14 -50.98 -8.24 -41.61
CA GLN A 14 -51.06 -7.01 -40.80
C GLN A 14 -51.80 -7.22 -39.47
N ASN A 15 -52.85 -8.05 -39.44
CA ASN A 15 -53.58 -8.36 -38.20
C ASN A 15 -52.80 -9.29 -37.25
N ALA A 16 -51.91 -10.15 -37.78
CA ALA A 16 -51.06 -11.01 -36.96
C ALA A 16 -49.92 -10.23 -36.27
N ALA A 17 -49.35 -9.22 -36.93
CA ALA A 17 -48.29 -8.38 -36.38
C ALA A 17 -48.80 -7.48 -35.23
N ALA A 18 -50.00 -6.90 -35.37
CA ALA A 18 -50.63 -6.09 -34.32
C ALA A 18 -50.94 -6.91 -33.05
N LYS A 19 -51.39 -8.16 -33.20
CA LYS A 19 -51.69 -9.06 -32.08
C LYS A 19 -50.43 -9.61 -31.37
N ALA A 20 -49.29 -9.65 -32.07
CA ALA A 20 -48.00 -10.04 -31.51
C ALA A 20 -47.32 -8.90 -30.71
N GLU A 21 -47.52 -7.64 -31.09
CA GLU A 21 -47.05 -6.45 -30.35
C GLU A 21 -47.77 -6.27 -29.00
N GLU A 22 -49.10 -6.47 -28.95
CA GLU A 22 -49.89 -6.33 -27.72
C GLU A 22 -49.56 -7.43 -26.69
N ALA A 23 -49.37 -8.67 -27.16
CA ALA A 23 -48.95 -9.80 -26.33
C ALA A 23 -47.50 -9.68 -25.83
N GLY A 24 -46.63 -8.97 -26.56
CA GLY A 24 -45.25 -8.68 -26.17
C GLY A 24 -45.15 -7.62 -25.08
N ARG A 25 -45.92 -6.53 -25.19
CA ARG A 25 -45.95 -5.43 -24.19
C ARG A 25 -46.46 -5.90 -22.82
N GLY A 26 -47.56 -6.66 -22.77
CA GLY A 26 -48.10 -7.17 -21.50
C GLY A 26 -47.17 -8.18 -20.78
N LYS A 27 -46.29 -8.86 -21.52
CA LYS A 27 -45.29 -9.78 -20.97
C LYS A 27 -44.06 -9.02 -20.44
N LEU A 28 -43.69 -7.92 -21.08
CA LEU A 28 -42.58 -7.05 -20.66
C LEU A 28 -42.94 -6.20 -19.43
N ASP A 29 -44.19 -5.71 -19.33
CA ASP A 29 -44.67 -4.99 -18.15
C ASP A 29 -44.81 -5.90 -16.93
N LYS A 30 -45.29 -7.15 -17.10
CA LYS A 30 -45.29 -8.16 -16.01
C LYS A 30 -43.89 -8.58 -15.58
N LEU A 31 -42.91 -8.58 -16.49
CA LEU A 31 -41.50 -8.80 -16.17
C LEU A 31 -40.92 -7.62 -15.40
N ARG A 32 -41.28 -6.37 -15.75
CA ARG A 32 -40.86 -5.16 -15.03
C ARG A 32 -41.48 -5.04 -13.65
N GLU A 33 -42.76 -5.34 -13.49
CA GLU A 33 -43.47 -5.32 -12.19
C GLU A 33 -42.90 -6.40 -11.26
N LYS A 34 -42.66 -7.61 -11.77
CA LYS A 34 -41.97 -8.70 -11.03
C LYS A 34 -40.52 -8.33 -10.65
N THR A 35 -39.83 -7.54 -11.47
CA THR A 35 -38.46 -7.06 -11.17
C THR A 35 -38.47 -5.92 -10.14
N LEU A 36 -39.51 -5.09 -10.10
CA LEU A 36 -39.67 -3.99 -9.13
C LEU A 36 -40.14 -4.48 -7.75
N GLU A 37 -41.05 -5.46 -7.66
CA GLU A 37 -41.39 -6.09 -6.37
C GLU A 37 -40.20 -6.85 -5.78
N SER A 38 -39.44 -7.57 -6.61
CA SER A 38 -38.24 -8.32 -6.18
C SER A 38 -37.08 -7.42 -5.74
N ALA A 39 -37.03 -6.17 -6.23
CA ALA A 39 -36.04 -5.17 -5.81
C ALA A 39 -36.35 -4.53 -4.44
N SER A 40 -37.59 -4.60 -3.97
CA SER A 40 -37.98 -4.08 -2.64
C SER A 40 -38.01 -5.15 -1.54
N ALA A 41 -37.96 -6.44 -1.89
CA ALA A 41 -37.92 -7.56 -0.94
C ALA A 41 -36.56 -8.29 -0.86
N ALA A 42 -35.62 -8.03 -1.78
CA ALA A 42 -34.27 -8.60 -1.75
C ALA A 42 -33.23 -7.53 -1.42
N GLY A 43 -33.29 -7.02 -0.19
CA GLY A 43 -32.16 -6.34 0.45
C GLY A 43 -31.05 -7.33 0.79
N SER A 44 -30.52 -8.03 -0.21
CA SER A 44 -29.33 -8.87 -0.09
C SER A 44 -28.28 -8.33 -1.06
N GLY A 45 -27.81 -7.10 -0.78
CA GLY A 45 -26.45 -6.79 -1.16
C GLY A 45 -25.56 -7.86 -0.54
N ASP A 46 -24.65 -8.42 -1.32
CA ASP A 46 -23.64 -9.37 -0.83
C ASP A 46 -22.77 -8.64 0.20
N LYS A 47 -23.26 -8.58 1.43
CA LYS A 47 -22.54 -8.03 2.56
C LYS A 47 -21.71 -9.18 3.10
N VAL A 48 -20.46 -9.25 2.66
CA VAL A 48 -19.43 -9.97 3.39
C VAL A 48 -19.27 -9.31 4.76
N SER A 49 -20.06 -9.78 5.72
CA SER A 49 -19.90 -9.40 7.11
C SER A 49 -18.65 -10.13 7.60
N LEU A 50 -17.54 -9.41 7.71
CA LEU A 50 -16.43 -9.84 8.57
C LEU A 50 -16.99 -9.83 9.98
N GLY A 51 -17.49 -10.99 10.43
CA GLY A 51 -18.04 -11.20 11.76
C GLY A 51 -17.13 -10.57 12.81
N GLY A 52 -17.75 -9.92 13.78
CA GLY A 52 -17.09 -9.25 14.91
C GLY A 52 -16.42 -10.25 15.85
N GLU A 53 -15.49 -11.04 15.33
CA GLU A 53 -14.41 -11.55 16.14
C GLU A 53 -13.44 -10.40 16.32
N LYS A 54 -13.07 -10.11 17.57
CA LYS A 54 -12.01 -9.14 17.86
C LYS A 54 -10.84 -9.56 17.00
N ARG A 55 -10.50 -8.74 15.99
CA ARG A 55 -9.24 -8.91 15.28
C ARG A 55 -8.19 -8.94 16.37
N ALA A 56 -7.62 -10.12 16.61
CA ALA A 56 -6.36 -10.18 17.32
C ALA A 56 -5.51 -9.12 16.64
N GLY A 57 -4.94 -8.22 17.43
CA GLY A 57 -3.99 -7.23 16.97
C GLY A 57 -2.72 -7.94 16.50
N ASP A 58 -2.84 -8.90 15.58
CA ASP A 58 -1.77 -9.45 14.79
C ASP A 58 -1.51 -8.42 13.68
N VAL A 59 -1.06 -7.25 14.14
CA VAL A 59 -0.03 -6.49 13.45
C VAL A 59 1.04 -7.50 13.04
N TYR A 60 1.64 -7.34 11.86
CA TYR A 60 2.80 -8.13 11.47
C TYR A 60 3.78 -8.22 12.64
N LYS A 61 3.80 -9.38 13.32
CA LYS A 61 4.85 -9.70 14.27
C LYS A 61 6.01 -10.14 13.40
N ALA A 62 7.10 -9.38 13.42
CA ALA A 62 8.28 -9.69 12.63
C ALA A 62 8.82 -11.10 12.91
N GLU A 63 8.48 -11.66 14.09
CA GLU A 63 8.79 -13.03 14.49
C GLU A 63 7.78 -14.11 14.06
N ALA A 64 6.64 -13.77 13.44
CA ALA A 64 5.68 -14.77 12.97
C ALA A 64 6.33 -15.59 11.85
N THR A 65 6.76 -16.80 12.20
CA THR A 65 7.46 -17.66 11.26
C THR A 65 6.49 -18.13 10.17
N ARG A 66 7.01 -18.40 8.96
CA ARG A 66 6.21 -18.98 7.86
C ARG A 66 5.44 -20.24 8.27
N ALA A 67 5.92 -20.95 9.29
CA ALA A 67 5.30 -22.13 9.88
C ALA A 67 4.06 -21.83 10.74
N GLU A 68 3.96 -20.64 11.33
CA GLU A 68 2.82 -20.22 12.16
C GLU A 68 1.68 -19.60 11.33
N MET A 69 1.97 -19.21 10.09
CA MET A 69 0.98 -18.63 9.19
C MET A 69 0.10 -19.72 8.54
N SER A 70 -1.21 -19.54 8.61
CA SER A 70 -2.16 -20.49 8.02
C SER A 70 -1.94 -20.68 6.50
N PRO A 71 -2.16 -21.89 5.93
CA PRO A 71 -1.95 -22.15 4.50
C PRO A 71 -2.74 -21.21 3.57
N GLN A 72 -3.94 -20.79 3.99
CA GLN A 72 -4.79 -19.83 3.29
C GLN A 72 -4.20 -18.42 3.25
N PHE A 73 -3.55 -17.97 4.33
CA PHE A 73 -2.82 -16.71 4.34
C PHE A 73 -1.60 -16.75 3.41
N MET A 74 -0.86 -17.86 3.40
CA MET A 74 0.30 -18.04 2.52
C MET A 74 -0.08 -17.95 1.05
N LEU A 75 -1.18 -18.60 0.64
CA LEU A 75 -1.70 -18.51 -0.73
C LEU A 75 -2.10 -17.08 -1.10
N LEU A 76 -2.82 -16.40 -0.20
CA LEU A 76 -3.23 -15.01 -0.42
C LEU A 76 -2.01 -14.09 -0.57
N ARG A 77 -1.03 -14.23 0.34
CA ARG A 77 0.21 -13.45 0.30
C ARG A 77 0.97 -13.68 -1.00
N ASP A 78 1.12 -14.93 -1.43
CA ASP A 78 1.86 -15.26 -2.64
C ASP A 78 1.14 -14.76 -3.90
N LEU A 79 -0.20 -14.81 -3.94
CA LEU A 79 -1.00 -14.20 -5.01
C LEU A 79 -0.84 -12.68 -5.03
N VAL A 80 -0.97 -12.02 -3.89
CA VAL A 80 -0.82 -10.55 -3.79
C VAL A 80 0.58 -10.12 -4.19
N ALA A 81 1.61 -10.78 -3.65
CA ALA A 81 3.00 -10.52 -4.01
C ALA A 81 3.20 -10.66 -5.52
N LYS A 82 2.74 -11.76 -6.12
CA LYS A 82 2.80 -11.99 -7.55
C LYS A 82 2.08 -10.90 -8.35
N THR A 83 0.87 -10.49 -7.93
CA THR A 83 0.11 -9.46 -8.65
C THR A 83 0.78 -8.08 -8.58
N LEU A 84 1.43 -7.75 -7.45
CA LEU A 84 2.19 -6.51 -7.31
C LEU A 84 3.43 -6.53 -8.18
N THR A 85 4.17 -7.64 -8.20
CA THR A 85 5.33 -7.81 -9.09
C THR A 85 4.92 -7.76 -10.57
N GLU A 86 3.78 -8.38 -10.94
CA GLU A 86 3.23 -8.32 -12.30
C GLU A 86 2.80 -6.90 -12.71
N GLN A 87 2.37 -6.08 -11.74
CA GLN A 87 2.06 -4.66 -11.94
C GLN A 87 3.33 -3.78 -12.00
N GLY A 88 4.52 -4.39 -11.93
CA GLY A 88 5.79 -3.68 -12.01
C GLY A 88 6.24 -3.04 -10.69
N ALA A 89 5.69 -3.47 -9.55
CA ALA A 89 6.24 -3.08 -8.26
C ALA A 89 7.58 -3.80 -8.05
N THR A 90 8.67 -3.16 -8.45
CA THR A 90 10.04 -3.55 -8.10
C THR A 90 10.43 -2.83 -6.82
N PHE A 91 10.77 -3.60 -5.78
CA PHE A 91 11.24 -3.03 -4.53
C PHE A 91 12.76 -3.06 -4.53
N SER A 92 13.37 -1.89 -4.59
CA SER A 92 14.82 -1.75 -4.58
C SER A 92 15.28 -0.93 -3.38
N LEU A 93 16.36 -1.36 -2.76
CA LEU A 93 17.07 -0.64 -1.71
C LEU A 93 18.28 0.07 -2.32
N SER A 94 18.51 1.32 -1.92
CA SER A 94 19.76 2.02 -2.24
C SER A 94 20.74 1.83 -1.09
N ILE A 95 21.81 1.08 -1.35
CA ILE A 95 22.88 0.79 -0.38
C ILE A 95 24.17 1.35 -0.97
N ASN A 96 24.78 2.33 -0.30
CA ASN A 96 26.01 2.99 -0.78
C ASN A 96 25.94 3.55 -2.21
N GLY A 97 24.75 3.98 -2.65
CA GLY A 97 24.53 4.50 -4.01
C GLY A 97 24.30 3.42 -5.07
N GLU A 98 24.35 2.15 -4.70
CA GLU A 98 23.96 1.04 -5.56
C GLU A 98 22.50 0.64 -5.28
N GLN A 99 21.73 0.40 -6.34
CA GLN A 99 20.34 -0.02 -6.23
C GLN A 99 20.27 -1.54 -6.31
N LYS A 100 19.90 -2.19 -5.19
CA LYS A 100 19.79 -3.65 -5.08
C LYS A 100 18.32 -4.06 -4.91
N GLY A 101 17.84 -5.03 -5.69
CA GLY A 101 16.50 -5.58 -5.54
C GLY A 101 16.36 -6.32 -4.21
N ILE A 102 15.21 -6.19 -3.55
CA ILE A 102 14.94 -6.94 -2.31
C ILE A 102 14.93 -8.45 -2.59
N GLU A 103 14.50 -8.85 -3.79
CA GLU A 103 14.45 -10.23 -4.24
C GLU A 103 15.86 -10.84 -4.46
N ASP A 104 16.85 -9.99 -4.71
CA ASP A 104 18.25 -10.38 -4.95
C ASP A 104 19.06 -10.50 -3.65
N LEU A 105 18.47 -10.13 -2.51
CA LEU A 105 19.13 -10.23 -1.20
C LEU A 105 19.01 -11.63 -0.63
N SER A 106 20.14 -12.23 -0.24
CA SER A 106 20.13 -13.43 0.58
C SER A 106 19.64 -13.10 2.00
N LEU A 107 19.16 -14.11 2.75
CA LEU A 107 18.76 -13.92 4.15
C LEU A 107 19.93 -13.42 5.00
N GLU A 108 21.13 -13.95 4.78
CA GLU A 108 22.34 -13.56 5.50
C GLU A 108 22.73 -12.11 5.19
N GLU A 109 22.65 -11.71 3.92
CA GLU A 109 22.90 -10.32 3.51
C GLU A 109 21.87 -9.36 4.12
N ALA A 110 20.59 -9.73 4.10
CA ALA A 110 19.54 -8.93 4.70
C ALA A 110 19.73 -8.77 6.21
N GLN A 111 20.13 -9.83 6.92
CA GLN A 111 20.45 -9.78 8.34
C GLN A 111 21.66 -8.90 8.64
N ALA A 112 22.72 -9.00 7.83
CA ALA A 112 23.90 -8.15 7.97
C ALA A 112 23.59 -6.67 7.74
N LEU A 113 22.65 -6.35 6.84
CA LEU A 113 22.24 -4.98 6.57
C LEU A 113 21.48 -4.33 7.75
N VAL A 114 20.70 -5.12 8.51
CA VAL A 114 19.88 -4.62 9.64
C VAL A 114 20.53 -4.84 11.01
N ALA A 115 21.69 -5.47 11.06
CA ALA A 115 22.48 -5.60 12.29
C ALA A 115 22.81 -4.21 12.88
N ASP A 116 23.19 -4.15 14.15
CA ASP A 116 23.47 -2.88 14.85
C ASP A 116 24.59 -2.07 14.17
N ASP A 117 25.59 -2.76 13.61
CA ASP A 117 26.70 -2.24 12.81
C ASP A 117 26.44 -2.28 11.30
N GLY A 118 25.29 -2.81 10.89
CA GLY A 118 24.86 -2.91 9.51
C GLY A 118 24.52 -1.55 8.90
N TYR A 119 24.35 -1.51 7.56
CA TYR A 119 24.05 -0.27 6.86
C TYR A 119 22.79 0.42 7.41
N PHE A 120 21.71 -0.31 7.71
CA PHE A 120 20.50 0.23 8.33
C PHE A 120 20.51 0.20 9.86
N GLY A 121 21.64 -0.18 10.46
CA GLY A 121 21.85 -0.15 11.90
C GLY A 121 21.86 1.26 12.49
N VAL A 122 21.69 1.35 13.80
CA VAL A 122 21.64 2.61 14.55
C VAL A 122 22.94 3.39 14.40
N ASP A 123 24.08 2.72 14.52
CA ASP A 123 25.39 3.36 14.46
C ASP A 123 25.64 3.98 13.07
N GLN A 124 25.46 3.19 12.01
CA GLN A 124 25.71 3.66 10.65
C GLN A 124 24.69 4.72 10.21
N THR A 125 23.43 4.58 10.60
CA THR A 125 22.38 5.56 10.26
C THR A 125 22.61 6.89 10.96
N SER A 126 22.93 6.87 12.26
CA SER A 126 23.27 8.09 13.00
C SER A 126 24.50 8.78 12.41
N GLN A 127 25.54 8.01 12.03
CA GLN A 127 26.74 8.57 11.40
C GLN A 127 26.40 9.32 10.11
N ARG A 128 25.61 8.70 9.21
CA ARG A 128 25.21 9.35 7.95
C ARG A 128 24.44 10.64 8.16
N ILE A 129 23.56 10.68 9.16
CA ILE A 129 22.79 11.89 9.49
C ILE A 129 23.71 13.00 10.02
N VAL A 130 24.66 12.64 10.89
CA VAL A 130 25.67 13.57 11.42
C VAL A 130 26.55 14.11 10.31
N ASP A 131 27.12 13.25 9.46
CA ASP A 131 27.98 13.65 8.34
C ASP A 131 27.24 14.57 7.38
N PHE A 132 25.97 14.26 7.08
CA PHE A 132 25.12 15.11 6.25
C PHE A 132 24.88 16.48 6.88
N ALA A 133 24.57 16.53 8.18
CA ALA A 133 24.31 17.79 8.88
C ALA A 133 25.57 18.67 9.00
N ILE A 134 26.72 18.07 9.34
CA ILE A 134 28.01 18.75 9.40
C ILE A 134 28.40 19.28 8.01
N GLY A 135 28.20 18.47 6.97
CA GLY A 135 28.45 18.86 5.58
C GLY A 135 27.61 20.06 5.14
N LEU A 136 26.33 20.10 5.54
CA LEU A 136 25.45 21.24 5.28
C LEU A 136 25.86 22.50 6.07
N ALA A 137 26.32 22.34 7.30
CA ALA A 137 26.76 23.43 8.16
C ALA A 137 28.17 23.95 7.84
N GLY A 138 28.87 23.34 6.88
CA GLY A 138 30.23 23.75 6.49
C GLY A 138 31.30 23.44 7.53
N ASN A 139 31.09 22.40 8.36
CA ASN A 139 32.00 22.00 9.43
C ASN A 139 32.29 23.10 10.47
N ASP A 140 31.28 23.91 10.79
CA ASP A 140 31.34 24.97 11.82
C ASP A 140 30.70 24.50 13.15
N PRO A 141 31.46 24.29 14.24
CA PRO A 141 30.91 23.86 15.53
C PRO A 141 29.97 24.91 16.16
N SER A 142 30.07 26.19 15.76
CA SER A 142 29.16 27.25 16.21
C SER A 142 27.71 27.02 15.75
N LYS A 143 27.51 26.14 14.78
CA LYS A 143 26.21 25.77 14.19
C LYS A 143 25.56 24.56 14.86
N LEU A 144 26.12 24.05 15.95
CA LEU A 144 25.59 22.88 16.66
C LEU A 144 24.10 23.03 17.00
N ASP A 145 23.69 24.18 17.53
CA ASP A 145 22.29 24.44 17.91
C ASP A 145 21.35 24.39 16.69
N GLU A 146 21.79 24.94 15.55
CA GLU A 146 21.02 24.91 14.30
C GLU A 146 20.92 23.47 13.75
N ILE A 147 22.01 22.69 13.85
CA ILE A 147 22.04 21.27 13.47
C ILE A 147 21.05 20.48 14.32
N LEU A 148 21.13 20.59 15.66
CA LEU A 148 20.25 19.86 16.58
C LEU A 148 18.78 20.22 16.36
N ALA A 149 18.48 21.50 16.18
CA ALA A 149 17.12 21.95 15.86
C ALA A 149 16.62 21.38 14.52
N GLY A 150 17.50 21.30 13.51
CA GLY A 150 17.19 20.70 12.21
C GLY A 150 16.90 19.20 12.31
N VAL A 151 17.71 18.46 13.08
CA VAL A 151 17.52 17.03 13.33
C VAL A 151 16.21 16.80 14.08
N GLU A 152 15.96 17.52 15.17
CA GLU A 152 14.71 17.42 15.95
C GLU A 152 13.48 17.65 15.08
N ARG A 153 13.48 18.69 14.25
CA ARG A 153 12.39 18.97 13.30
C ARG A 153 12.20 17.82 12.31
N GLY A 154 13.29 17.28 11.77
CA GLY A 154 13.23 16.13 10.86
C GLY A 154 12.62 14.88 11.51
N PHE A 155 12.96 14.60 12.76
CA PHE A 155 12.37 13.50 13.53
C PHE A 155 10.89 13.73 13.82
N GLN A 156 10.46 14.97 14.10
CA GLN A 156 9.05 15.30 14.28
C GLN A 156 8.25 15.14 12.98
N GLU A 157 8.78 15.61 11.85
CA GLU A 157 8.16 15.43 10.53
C GLU A 157 8.05 13.94 10.17
N ALA A 158 9.10 13.16 10.45
CA ALA A 158 9.07 11.71 10.27
C ALA A 158 8.03 11.04 11.18
N ALA A 159 7.92 11.45 12.45
CA ALA A 159 6.91 10.93 13.36
C ALA A 159 5.49 11.18 12.84
N GLN A 160 5.22 12.39 12.33
CA GLN A 160 3.94 12.73 11.72
C GLN A 160 3.64 11.85 10.49
N ALA A 161 4.62 11.68 9.59
CA ALA A 161 4.48 10.84 8.41
C ALA A 161 4.28 9.35 8.74
N PHE A 162 4.87 8.86 9.85
CA PHE A 162 4.81 7.47 10.28
C PHE A 162 3.50 7.11 11.03
N GLY A 163 2.66 8.10 11.35
CA GLY A 163 1.38 7.88 12.06
C GLY A 163 1.34 8.41 13.50
N GLY A 164 2.24 9.32 13.85
CA GLY A 164 2.22 10.10 15.09
C GLY A 164 3.39 9.83 16.03
N SER A 165 3.92 8.61 16.06
CA SER A 165 5.06 8.24 16.91
C SER A 165 6.02 7.32 16.17
N LEU A 166 7.31 7.57 16.30
CA LEU A 166 8.33 6.68 15.76
C LEU A 166 8.54 5.45 16.66
N PRO A 167 9.03 4.33 16.10
CA PRO A 167 9.44 3.17 16.89
C PRO A 167 10.67 3.47 17.77
N ASP A 168 10.89 2.66 18.81
CA ASP A 168 12.00 2.81 19.77
C ASP A 168 13.38 2.89 19.11
N ILE A 169 13.60 2.14 18.03
CA ILE A 169 14.87 2.14 17.29
C ILE A 169 15.20 3.53 16.73
N SER A 170 14.20 4.31 16.34
CA SER A 170 14.40 5.66 15.84
C SER A 170 14.93 6.58 16.94
N TYR A 171 14.39 6.49 18.16
CA TYR A 171 14.89 7.28 19.29
C TYR A 171 16.32 6.87 19.69
N LYS A 172 16.67 5.59 19.60
CA LYS A 172 18.07 5.15 19.77
C LYS A 172 19.01 5.80 18.76
N THR A 173 18.58 5.93 17.50
CA THR A 173 19.34 6.64 16.47
C THR A 173 19.47 8.12 16.78
N TYR A 174 18.42 8.74 17.32
CA TYR A 174 18.45 10.13 17.75
C TYR A 174 19.44 10.39 18.89
N ASP A 175 19.46 9.52 19.90
CA ASP A 175 20.42 9.62 21.01
C ASP A 175 21.85 9.45 20.51
N ALA A 176 22.09 8.48 19.61
CA ALA A 176 23.39 8.27 18.98
C ALA A 176 23.84 9.49 18.14
N ILE A 177 22.92 10.19 17.47
CA ILE A 177 23.23 11.44 16.76
C ILE A 177 23.72 12.51 17.73
N ARG A 178 23.02 12.71 18.85
CA ARG A 178 23.42 13.70 19.87
C ARG A 178 24.82 13.40 20.42
N GLU A 179 25.06 12.14 20.80
CA GLU A 179 26.37 11.72 21.31
C GLU A 179 27.49 11.98 20.30
N LYS A 180 27.25 11.67 19.01
CA LYS A 180 28.23 11.90 17.95
C LYS A 180 28.50 13.38 17.70
N LEU A 181 27.49 14.23 17.77
CA LEU A 181 27.65 15.68 17.64
C LEU A 181 28.42 16.26 18.84
N ASP A 182 28.14 15.79 20.06
CA ASP A 182 28.87 16.21 21.26
C ASP A 182 30.36 15.81 21.16
N GLN A 183 30.63 14.57 20.73
CA GLN A 183 32.00 14.10 20.49
C GLN A 183 32.71 14.91 19.40
N TRP A 184 31.98 15.28 18.33
CA TRP A 184 32.51 16.10 17.25
C TRP A 184 32.92 17.49 17.77
N VAL A 185 32.06 18.18 18.52
CA VAL A 185 32.39 19.51 19.10
C VAL A 185 33.53 19.44 20.11
N ALA A 186 33.54 18.43 20.99
CA ALA A 186 34.66 18.20 21.92
C ALA A 186 35.99 17.93 21.19
N GLY A 187 35.95 17.48 19.94
CA GLY A 187 37.11 17.35 19.07
C GLY A 187 37.76 18.68 18.69
N PHE A 188 36.98 19.77 18.58
CA PHE A 188 37.51 21.12 18.29
C PHE A 188 38.14 21.76 19.53
N GLU A 189 37.54 21.56 20.72
CA GLU A 189 38.07 22.09 21.99
C GLU A 189 39.44 21.50 22.35
N LYS A 190 39.77 20.30 21.84
CA LYS A 190 41.09 19.67 22.02
C LYS A 190 42.13 20.13 21.01
N GLN A 191 41.73 20.86 19.97
CA GLN A 191 42.62 21.31 18.90
C GLN A 191 43.02 22.80 19.04
N GLU A 192 42.35 23.56 19.90
CA GLU A 192 42.82 24.86 20.43
C GLU A 192 43.77 24.69 21.62
#